data_AF-M1ECN8-F1
#
_entry.id   AF-M1ECN8-F1
#
_cell.length_a   1.000
_cell.length_b   1.000
_cell.length_c   1.000
_cell.angle_alpha   90.00
_cell.angle_beta   90.00
_cell.angle_gamma   90.00
#
_symmetry.space_group_name_H-M   'P 1'
#
loop_
_entity.id
_entity.type
_entity.pdbx_description
1 polymer ?
#
loop_
_entity_poly.entity_id
_entity_poly.type
_entity_poly.pdbx_seq_one_letter_code
_entity_poly.pdbx_strand_id
1 'polypeptide(L)' 'VDLQNGLSEFSVSQRRQVHGWNEFVADNTEPVWKKYLDQFKNPLILLLLASALVSVLTKEYEDAVSIAVAVLIVVTVA' A
#
# COMPACT_ATOMS: atom_id res chain seq x y z
N VAL A 1 -18.24 -35.48 15.10
CA VAL A 1 -16.80 -35.57 15.42
C VAL A 1 -16.71 -36.49 16.60
N ASP A 2 -15.86 -37.50 16.53
CA ASP A 2 -15.61 -38.38 17.68
C ASP A 2 -14.55 -37.72 18.56
N LEU A 3 -14.76 -37.68 19.88
CA LEU A 3 -13.83 -37.05 20.82
C LEU A 3 -12.58 -37.90 21.05
N GLN A 4 -12.63 -39.22 20.79
CA GLN A 4 -11.48 -40.11 20.92
C GLN A 4 -10.74 -40.32 19.59
N ASN A 5 -11.47 -40.34 18.46
CA ASN A 5 -10.92 -40.69 17.15
C ASN A 5 -10.85 -39.52 16.14
N GLY A 6 -11.41 -38.35 16.48
CA GLY A 6 -11.36 -37.15 15.64
C GLY A 6 -12.31 -37.18 14.43
N LEU A 7 -11.87 -36.54 13.34
CA LEU A 7 -12.60 -36.45 12.07
C LEU A 7 -12.10 -37.51 11.09
N SER A 8 -13.01 -38.10 10.32
CA SER A 8 -12.64 -38.97 9.20
C SER A 8 -12.13 -38.16 8.01
N GLU A 9 -11.21 -38.72 7.23
CA GLU A 9 -10.65 -38.09 6.01
C GLU A 9 -11.72 -37.57 5.04
N PHE A 10 -12.83 -38.31 4.92
CA PHE A 10 -13.98 -37.88 4.12
C PHE A 10 -14.62 -36.60 4.66
N SER A 11 -14.84 -36.53 5.97
CA SER A 11 -15.41 -35.34 6.63
C SER A 11 -14.46 -34.14 6.59
N VAL A 12 -13.15 -34.38 6.62
CA VAL A 12 -12.13 -33.33 6.44
C VAL A 12 -12.18 -32.77 5.02
N SER A 13 -12.23 -33.64 4.01
CA SER A 13 -12.28 -33.25 2.60
C SER A 13 -13.54 -32.46 2.27
N GLN A 14 -14.70 -32.91 2.74
CA GLN A 14 -15.96 -32.20 2.57
C GLN A 14 -15.93 -30.81 3.24
N ARG A 15 -15.32 -30.70 4.44
CA ARG A 15 -15.17 -29.41 5.13
C ARG A 15 -14.19 -28.48 4.43
N ARG A 16 -13.10 -28.98 3.85
CA ARG A 16 -12.18 -28.16 3.04
C ARG A 16 -12.83 -27.61 1.78
N GLN A 17 -13.77 -28.34 1.16
CA GLN A 17 -14.51 -27.81 0.02
C GLN A 17 -15.45 -26.65 0.39
N VAL A 18 -16.05 -26.70 1.58
CA VAL A 18 -17.01 -25.67 2.04
C VAL A 18 -16.31 -24.47 2.68
N HIS A 19 -15.28 -24.71 3.49
CA HIS A 19 -14.63 -23.68 4.30
C HIS A 19 -13.28 -23.23 3.73
N GLY A 20 -12.74 -23.93 2.74
CA GLY A 20 -11.39 -23.69 2.25
C GLY A 20 -10.32 -24.13 3.24
N TRP A 21 -9.08 -23.71 2.98
CA TRP A 21 -7.95 -23.95 3.86
C TRP A 21 -7.96 -22.93 5.00
N ASN A 22 -7.67 -23.39 6.22
CA ASN A 22 -7.49 -22.50 7.37
C ASN A 22 -6.07 -21.90 7.35
N GLU A 23 -5.77 -21.17 6.28
CA GLU A 23 -4.54 -20.43 6.12
C GLU A 23 -4.84 -18.92 6.12
N PHE A 24 -3.91 -18.14 6.65
CA PHE A 24 -3.98 -16.70 6.47
C PHE A 24 -3.78 -16.42 5.00
N VAL A 25 -4.83 -15.97 4.33
CA VAL A 25 -4.71 -15.33 3.03
C VAL A 25 -3.89 -14.07 3.27
N ALA A 26 -2.59 -14.14 2.99
CA ALA A 26 -1.79 -12.93 2.87
C ALA A 26 -2.33 -12.22 1.63
N ASP A 27 -3.18 -11.21 1.85
CA ASP A 27 -3.61 -10.32 0.77
C ASP A 27 -2.37 -9.91 0.00
N ASN A 28 -2.40 -10.12 -1.31
CA ASN A 28 -1.31 -9.79 -2.22
C ASN A 28 -0.79 -8.43 -1.83
N THR A 29 0.43 -8.40 -1.29
CA THR A 29 1.05 -7.18 -0.79
C THR A 29 0.92 -6.15 -1.90
N GLU A 30 0.16 -5.08 -1.66
CA GLU A 30 0.00 -4.06 -2.67
C GLU A 30 1.38 -3.65 -3.14
N PRO A 31 1.63 -3.67 -4.46
CA PRO A 31 2.97 -3.49 -4.95
C PRO A 31 3.43 -2.08 -4.59
N VAL A 32 4.69 -1.94 -4.19
CA VAL A 32 5.24 -0.69 -3.62
C VAL A 32 4.97 0.52 -4.53
N TRP A 33 5.05 0.35 -5.85
CA TRP A 33 4.74 1.42 -6.82
C TRP A 33 3.29 1.93 -6.73
N LYS A 34 2.32 1.09 -6.35
CA LYS A 34 0.92 1.49 -6.19
C LYS A 34 0.75 2.40 -4.97
N LYS A 35 1.47 2.11 -3.88
CA LYS A 35 1.53 2.99 -2.70
C LYS A 35 2.15 4.36 -3.04
N TYR A 36 3.20 4.38 -3.85
CA TYR A 36 3.78 5.62 -4.39
C TYR A 36 2.76 6.40 -5.23
N LEU A 37 1.95 5.73 -6.05
CA LEU A 37 0.93 6.40 -6.86
C LEU A 37 -0.20 6.98 -6.00
N ASP A 38 -0.59 6.29 -4.93
CA ASP A 38 -1.64 6.76 -4.01
C ASP A 38 -1.21 8.00 -3.21
N GLN A 39 0.08 8.21 -2.96
CA GLN A 39 0.60 9.45 -2.37
C GLN A 39 0.26 10.69 -3.20
N PHE A 40 0.25 10.59 -4.54
CA PHE A 40 -0.13 11.72 -5.41
C PHE A 40 -1.60 12.12 -5.29
N LYS A 41 -2.46 11.28 -4.71
CA LYS A 41 -3.85 11.65 -4.40
C LYS A 41 -3.98 12.48 -3.13
N ASN A 42 -2.90 12.60 -2.35
CA ASN A 42 -2.90 13.41 -1.15
C ASN A 42 -2.96 14.90 -1.54
N PRO A 43 -3.99 15.66 -1.11
CA PRO A 43 -4.13 17.08 -1.47
C PRO A 43 -2.93 17.91 -1.03
N LEU A 44 -2.23 17.51 0.04
CA LEU A 44 -1.02 18.19 0.50
C LEU A 44 0.13 18.02 -0.50
N ILE A 45 0.35 16.80 -1.03
CA ILE A 45 1.41 16.55 -2.02
C ILE A 45 1.11 17.28 -3.33
N LEU A 46 -0.14 17.29 -3.78
CA LEU A 46 -0.55 18.07 -4.94
C LEU A 46 -0.29 19.56 -4.77
N LEU A 47 -0.57 20.11 -3.58
CA LEU A 47 -0.29 21.51 -3.27
C LEU A 47 1.21 21.79 -3.30
N LEU A 48 2.04 20.92 -2.70
CA LEU A 48 3.51 21.08 -2.72
C LEU A 48 4.08 21.00 -4.15
N LEU A 49 3.59 20.09 -4.98
CA LEU A 49 4.01 19.99 -6.38
C LEU A 49 3.61 21.24 -7.17
N ALA A 50 2.41 21.78 -6.94
CA ALA A 50 1.99 23.05 -7.52
C ALA A 50 2.88 24.20 -7.05
N SER A 51 3.26 24.26 -5.77
CA SER A 51 4.19 25.26 -5.25
C SER A 51 5.57 25.14 -5.89
N ALA A 52 6.11 23.93 -6.02
CA ALA A 52 7.39 23.71 -6.70
C ALA A 52 7.34 24.18 -8.15
N LEU A 53 6.23 23.92 -8.87
CA LEU A 53 6.02 24.41 -10.23
C LEU A 53 6.01 25.94 -10.28
N VAL A 54 5.30 26.59 -9.35
CA VAL A 54 5.28 28.06 -9.26
C VAL A 54 6.68 28.60 -9.00
N SER A 55 7.45 28.02 -8.07
CA SER A 55 8.84 28.42 -7.79
C SER A 55 9.76 28.30 -9.01
N VAL A 56 9.59 27.27 -9.84
CA VAL A 56 10.34 27.14 -11.10
C VAL A 56 9.95 28.25 -12.08
N LEU A 57 8.66 28.57 -12.20
CA LEU A 57 8.18 29.65 -13.08
C LEU A 57 8.68 31.03 -12.64
N THR A 58 8.79 31.26 -11.32
CA THR A 58 9.34 32.50 -10.76
C THR A 58 10.87 32.55 -10.78
N LYS A 59 11.55 31.48 -11.26
CA LYS A 59 13.02 31.31 -11.27
C LYS A 59 13.65 31.27 -9.88
N GLU A 60 12.87 30.93 -8.85
CA GLU A 60 13.34 30.68 -7.49
C GLU A 60 13.77 29.22 -7.37
N TYR A 61 14.93 28.89 -7.96
CA TYR A 61 15.40 27.51 -8.02
C TYR A 61 15.74 26.93 -6.64
N GLU A 62 16.21 27.75 -5.70
CA GLU A 62 16.51 27.29 -4.34
C GLU A 62 15.24 26.80 -3.62
N ASP A 63 14.13 27.54 -3.76
CA ASP A 63 12.84 27.14 -3.20
C ASP A 63 12.28 25.90 -3.89
N ALA A 64 12.34 25.86 -5.23
CA ALA A 64 11.87 24.71 -6.00
C ALA A 64 12.60 23.41 -5.61
N VAL A 65 13.92 23.48 -5.45
CA VAL A 65 14.74 22.33 -5.03
C VAL A 65 14.40 21.91 -3.61
N SER A 66 14.27 22.87 -2.69
CA SER A 66 13.93 22.59 -1.29
C SER A 66 12.56 21.89 -1.15
N ILE A 67 11.54 22.36 -1.87
CA ILE A 67 10.21 21.75 -1.89
C ILE A 67 10.27 20.35 -2.51
N ALA A 68 10.99 20.18 -3.63
CA ALA A 68 11.12 18.88 -4.30
C ALA A 68 11.79 17.83 -3.41
N VAL A 69 12.86 18.21 -2.69
CA VAL A 69 13.54 17.32 -1.73
C VAL A 69 12.61 16.96 -0.57
N ALA A 70 11.86 17.92 -0.02
CA ALA A 70 10.90 17.65 1.04
C ALA A 70 9.82 16.63 0.61
N VAL A 71 9.26 16.79 -0.60
CA VAL A 71 8.29 15.84 -1.16
C VAL A 71 8.92 14.46 -1.35
N LEU A 72 10.14 14.38 -1.88
CA LEU A 72 10.87 13.12 -2.06
C LEU A 72 11.06 12.36 -0.75
N ILE A 73 11.45 13.06 0.32
CA ILE A 73 11.64 12.46 1.64
C ILE A 73 10.31 11.92 2.17
N VAL A 74 9.23 12.72 2.13
CA VAL A 74 7.91 12.32 2.61
C VAL A 74 7.41 11.06 1.89
N VAL A 75 7.52 11.03 0.56
CA VAL A 75 7.05 9.91 -0.25
C VAL A 75 7.91 8.66 -0.06
N THR A 76 9.19 8.81 0.27
CA THR A 76 10.09 7.66 0.51
C THR A 76 9.92 7.06 1.91
N VAL A 77 9.53 7.87 2.91
CA VAL A 77 9.36 7.42 4.30
C VAL A 77 7.98 6.80 4.55
N ALA A 78 6.96 7.22 3.80
CA ALA A 78 5.58 6.77 3.96
C ALA A 78 5.26 5.47 3.21
#